data_AF-A0A520EQ50-F1
#
_entry.id   AF-A0A520EQ50-F1
#
_cell.length_a   1.000
_cell.length_b   1.000
_cell.length_c   1.000
_cell.angle_alpha   90.00
_cell.angle_beta   90.00
_cell.angle_gamma   90.00
#
_symmetry.space_group_name_H-M   'P 1'
#
loop_
_entity.id
_entity.type
_entity.pdbx_description
1 polymer ?
#
loop_
_entity_poly.entity_id
_entity_poly.type
_entity_poly.pdbx_seq_one_letter_code
_entity_poly.pdbx_strand_id
1 'polypeptide(L)'
;MRPMLPRPLDPLRSFKLKVSLVVGIVLVLASVVFWIGAGWQFRYTLLAALIVSLAATQFVAHGMTSPLREMTSAAKAMARGDYSTRVRATSRDEVGELATAFNTMASDLEAAEKYRRELIGNVSHELKTPIAALRAVLENMVDGVTEPDPA
;
A
#
# COMPACT_ATOMS: atom_id res chain seq x y z
N MET A 1 -6.83 -18.11 10.10
CA MET A 1 -7.62 -18.00 8.85
C MET A 1 -8.82 -17.09 9.09
N ARG A 2 -8.94 -15.96 8.39
CA ARG A 2 -10.14 -15.09 8.46
C ARG A 2 -11.08 -15.47 7.31
N PRO A 3 -12.37 -15.74 7.55
CA PRO A 3 -13.29 -16.17 6.50
C PRO A 3 -13.50 -15.06 5.47
N MET A 4 -13.30 -15.39 4.19
CA MET A 4 -13.64 -14.55 3.04
C MET A 4 -15.17 -14.55 2.89
N LEU A 5 -15.84 -13.52 3.38
CA LEU A 5 -17.25 -13.28 3.08
C LEU A 5 -17.40 -12.85 1.61
N PRO A 6 -18.43 -13.34 0.88
CA PRO A 6 -18.70 -12.91 -0.48
C PRO A 6 -18.98 -11.41 -0.52
N ARG A 7 -18.40 -10.71 -1.50
CA ARG A 7 -18.45 -9.25 -1.68
C ARG A 7 -19.47 -8.88 -2.76
N PRO A 8 -20.76 -8.66 -2.43
CA PRO A 8 -21.83 -8.42 -3.41
C PRO A 8 -21.75 -7.08 -4.17
N LEU A 9 -20.82 -6.17 -3.85
CA LEU A 9 -20.76 -4.81 -4.44
C LEU A 9 -19.59 -4.58 -5.42
N ASP A 10 -18.98 -5.63 -5.96
CA ASP A 10 -17.91 -5.53 -6.98
C ASP A 10 -18.27 -4.85 -8.32
N PRO A 11 -19.54 -4.73 -8.79
CA PRO A 11 -19.80 -4.11 -10.10
C PRO A 11 -19.82 -2.58 -10.09
N LEU A 12 -19.77 -1.92 -8.92
CA LEU A 12 -19.93 -0.46 -8.85
C LEU A 12 -18.58 0.24 -8.99
N ARG A 13 -18.39 0.95 -10.12
CA ARG A 13 -17.18 1.70 -10.49
C ARG A 13 -16.83 2.87 -9.55
N SER A 14 -17.76 3.34 -8.71
CA SER A 14 -17.50 4.44 -7.78
C SER A 14 -17.89 4.07 -6.35
N PHE A 15 -16.98 4.37 -5.43
CA PHE A 15 -17.11 4.29 -3.99
C PHE A 15 -18.34 5.06 -3.50
N LYS A 16 -18.57 6.26 -4.04
CA LYS A 16 -19.75 7.07 -3.71
C LYS A 16 -21.03 6.31 -4.05
N LEU A 17 -21.04 5.56 -5.16
CA LEU A 17 -22.19 4.77 -5.58
C LEU A 17 -22.43 3.57 -4.65
N LYS A 18 -21.36 2.90 -4.19
CA LYS A 18 -21.47 1.82 -3.20
C LYS A 18 -22.05 2.32 -1.88
N VAL A 19 -21.57 3.46 -1.38
CA VAL A 19 -22.10 4.07 -0.15
C VAL A 19 -23.54 4.49 -0.33
N SER A 20 -23.88 5.19 -1.42
CA SER A 20 -25.25 5.62 -1.69
C SER A 20 -26.20 4.43 -1.83
N LEU A 21 -25.77 3.31 -2.43
CA LEU A 21 -26.57 2.10 -2.51
C LEU A 21 -26.82 1.50 -1.12
N VAL A 22 -25.76 1.38 -0.30
CA VAL A 22 -25.89 0.84 1.07
C VAL A 22 -26.82 1.71 1.91
N VAL A 23 -26.61 3.02 1.89
CA VAL A 23 -27.47 3.99 2.61
C VAL A 23 -28.91 3.92 2.08
N GLY A 24 -29.10 3.85 0.77
CA GLY A 24 -30.41 3.70 0.15
C GLY A 24 -31.14 2.43 0.59
N ILE A 25 -30.46 1.28 0.59
CA ILE A 25 -31.01 0.01 1.07
C ILE A 25 -31.39 0.10 2.55
N VAL A 26 -30.52 0.67 3.38
CA VAL A 26 -30.80 0.87 4.82
C VAL A 26 -32.04 1.74 5.03
N LEU A 27 -32.15 2.85 4.31
CA LEU A 27 -33.30 3.76 4.41
C LEU A 27 -34.59 3.11 3.93
N VAL A 28 -34.55 2.38 2.82
CA VAL A 28 -35.72 1.64 2.29
C VAL A 28 -36.15 0.56 3.28
N LEU A 29 -35.22 -0.25 3.81
CA LEU A 29 -35.53 -1.27 4.80
C LEU A 29 -36.09 -0.66 6.09
N ALA A 30 -35.49 0.42 6.60
CA ALA A 30 -35.99 1.12 7.76
C ALA A 30 -37.41 1.67 7.53
N SER A 31 -37.68 2.24 6.35
CA SER A 31 -38.99 2.74 5.95
C SER A 31 -40.04 1.63 5.85
N VAL A 32 -39.70 0.50 5.22
CA VAL A 32 -40.59 -0.68 5.11
C VAL A 32 -40.88 -1.28 6.49
N VAL A 33 -39.86 -1.44 7.33
CA VAL A 33 -40.01 -1.94 8.71
C VAL A 33 -40.90 -1.02 9.53
N PHE A 34 -40.73 0.29 9.39
CA PHE A 34 -41.57 1.28 10.06
C PHE A 34 -43.03 1.22 9.58
N TRP A 35 -43.24 1.11 8.26
CA TRP A 35 -44.59 1.06 7.67
C TRP A 35 -45.36 -0.20 8.07
N ILE A 36 -44.69 -1.37 8.11
CA ILE A 36 -45.29 -2.64 8.55
C ILE A 36 -45.53 -2.66 10.07
N GLY A 37 -44.59 -2.13 10.85
CA GLY A 37 -44.68 -2.12 12.32
C GLY A 37 -45.64 -1.08 12.89
N ALA A 38 -46.17 -0.17 12.07
CA ALA A 38 -47.23 0.75 12.47
C ALA A 38 -48.52 0.03 12.89
N GLY A 39 -48.70 -1.26 12.53
CA GLY A 39 -49.82 -2.09 12.96
C GLY A 39 -49.55 -3.05 14.12
N TRP A 40 -48.32 -3.59 14.29
CA TRP A 40 -47.96 -4.62 15.28
C TRP A 40 -46.65 -4.27 16.04
N GLN A 41 -46.72 -4.30 17.38
CA GLN A 41 -45.69 -4.03 18.41
C GLN A 41 -44.34 -3.39 17.96
N PHE A 42 -44.22 -2.06 18.17
CA PHE A 42 -43.06 -1.17 18.00
C PHE A 42 -41.68 -1.68 18.50
N ARG A 43 -41.63 -2.72 19.33
CA ARG A 43 -40.38 -3.24 19.92
C ARG A 43 -39.45 -3.94 18.90
N TYR A 44 -40.00 -4.60 17.88
CA TYR A 44 -39.20 -5.38 16.93
C TYR A 44 -38.64 -4.54 15.76
N THR A 45 -39.30 -3.43 15.43
CA THR A 45 -38.86 -2.54 14.34
C THR A 45 -37.54 -1.84 14.68
N LEU A 46 -37.38 -1.38 15.92
CA LEU A 46 -36.17 -0.73 16.39
C LEU A 46 -34.96 -1.68 16.36
N LEU A 47 -35.16 -2.94 16.78
CA LEU A 47 -34.13 -3.98 16.72
C LEU A 47 -33.72 -4.30 15.28
N ALA A 48 -34.68 -4.46 14.36
CA ALA A 48 -34.40 -4.71 12.96
C ALA A 48 -33.63 -3.55 12.30
N ALA A 49 -34.04 -2.29 12.54
CA ALA A 49 -33.34 -1.11 12.04
C ALA A 49 -31.90 -1.03 12.56
N LEU A 50 -31.68 -1.36 13.84
CA LEU A 50 -30.34 -1.36 14.44
C LEU A 50 -29.42 -2.43 13.82
N ILE A 51 -29.94 -3.64 13.58
CA ILE A 51 -29.18 -4.72 12.92
C ILE A 51 -28.79 -4.33 11.49
N VAL A 52 -29.73 -3.77 10.72
CA VAL A 52 -29.48 -3.33 9.34
C VAL A 52 -28.43 -2.21 9.31
N SER A 53 -28.50 -1.25 10.23
CA SER A 53 -27.51 -0.18 10.37
C SER A 53 -26.12 -0.73 10.67
N LEU A 54 -26.00 -1.63 11.66
CA LEU A 54 -24.72 -2.25 12.03
C LEU A 54 -24.12 -3.05 10.86
N ALA A 55 -24.95 -3.83 10.16
CA ALA A 55 -24.51 -4.61 9.01
C ALA A 55 -23.99 -3.71 7.88
N ALA A 56 -24.69 -2.61 7.59
CA ALA A 56 -24.27 -1.63 6.60
C ALA A 56 -22.96 -0.92 6.97
N THR A 57 -22.82 -0.48 8.23
CA THR A 57 -21.57 0.12 8.73
C THR A 57 -20.41 -0.86 8.58
N GLN A 58 -20.61 -2.11 9.00
CA GLN A 58 -19.56 -3.12 8.94
C GLN A 58 -19.14 -3.44 7.52
N PHE A 59 -20.10 -3.45 6.58
CA PHE A 59 -19.86 -3.66 5.17
C PHE A 59 -18.95 -2.56 4.58
N VAL A 60 -19.29 -1.29 4.81
CA VAL A 60 -18.51 -0.14 4.30
C VAL A 60 -17.11 -0.10 4.93
N ALA A 61 -17.03 -0.33 6.25
CA ALA A 61 -15.76 -0.36 6.97
C ALA A 61 -14.80 -1.43 6.41
N HIS A 62 -15.30 -2.65 6.14
CA HIS A 62 -14.47 -3.71 5.56
C HIS A 62 -14.06 -3.42 4.11
N GLY A 63 -14.93 -2.79 3.33
CA GLY A 63 -14.68 -2.46 1.92
C GLY A 63 -13.57 -1.42 1.72
N MET A 64 -13.47 -0.42 2.61
CA MET A 64 -12.51 0.68 2.45
C MET A 64 -11.40 0.72 3.49
N THR A 65 -11.77 0.57 4.77
CA THR A 65 -10.86 0.89 5.88
C THR A 65 -9.72 -0.13 5.95
N SER A 66 -9.97 -1.38 5.56
CA SER A 66 -8.93 -2.42 5.53
C SER A 66 -7.84 -2.10 4.49
N PRO A 67 -8.14 -1.86 3.19
CA PRO A 67 -7.12 -1.43 2.22
C PRO A 67 -6.36 -0.17 2.63
N LEU A 68 -7.04 0.85 3.17
CA LEU A 68 -6.38 2.10 3.60
C LEU A 68 -5.41 1.88 4.77
N ARG A 69 -5.77 1.01 5.71
CA ARG A 69 -4.85 0.59 6.80
C ARG A 69 -3.66 -0.19 6.26
N GLU A 70 -3.86 -1.07 5.28
CA GLU A 70 -2.77 -1.79 4.62
C GLU A 70 -1.81 -0.81 3.93
N MET A 71 -2.31 0.16 3.15
CA MET A 71 -1.49 1.21 2.53
C MET A 71 -0.71 2.02 3.56
N THR A 72 -1.36 2.40 4.66
CA THR A 72 -0.70 3.14 5.76
C THR A 72 0.45 2.32 6.36
N SER A 73 0.23 1.02 6.57
CA SER A 73 1.27 0.13 7.10
C SER A 73 2.43 -0.08 6.12
N ALA A 74 2.12 -0.23 4.83
CA ALA A 74 3.10 -0.36 3.76
C ALA A 74 3.93 0.92 3.61
N ALA A 75 3.30 2.09 3.62
CA ALA A 75 3.99 3.38 3.59
C ALA A 75 4.94 3.54 4.79
N LYS A 76 4.53 3.13 5.99
CA LYS A 76 5.40 3.12 7.17
C LYS A 76 6.58 2.15 7.01
N ALA A 77 6.40 1.01 6.35
CA ALA A 77 7.48 0.07 6.05
C ALA A 77 8.48 0.66 5.03
N MET A 78 7.96 1.29 3.97
CA MET A 78 8.76 2.00 2.97
C MET A 78 9.57 3.14 3.58
N ALA A 79 9.01 3.88 4.53
CA ALA A 79 9.73 4.92 5.27
C ALA A 79 10.94 4.38 6.06
N ARG A 80 10.97 3.07 6.35
CA ARG A 80 12.11 2.38 6.96
C ARG A 80 13.01 1.67 5.95
N GLY A 81 12.79 1.89 4.65
CA GLY A 81 13.57 1.31 3.55
C GLY A 81 13.09 -0.05 3.05
N ASP A 82 11.96 -0.57 3.54
CA ASP A 82 11.36 -1.80 3.00
C ASP A 82 10.39 -1.45 1.86
N TYR A 83 10.91 -1.49 0.63
CA TYR A 83 10.14 -1.24 -0.59
C TYR A 83 9.49 -2.49 -1.17
N SER A 84 9.62 -3.66 -0.54
CA SER A 84 9.08 -4.92 -1.06
C SER A 84 7.59 -5.13 -0.73
N THR A 85 7.08 -4.38 0.25
CA THR A 85 5.69 -4.50 0.69
C THR A 85 4.73 -4.04 -0.43
N ARG A 86 3.64 -4.80 -0.63
CA ARG A 86 2.59 -4.50 -1.61
C ARG A 86 1.21 -4.51 -0.99
N VAL A 87 0.33 -3.67 -1.50
CA VAL A 87 -1.06 -3.56 -1.05
C VAL A 87 -1.95 -4.37 -1.99
N ARG A 88 -2.95 -5.07 -1.44
CA ARG A 88 -3.86 -5.88 -2.25
C ARG A 88 -4.89 -4.99 -2.96
N ALA A 89 -4.73 -4.80 -4.27
CA ALA A 89 -5.69 -4.09 -5.13
C ALA A 89 -6.89 -4.99 -5.48
N THR A 90 -7.74 -5.29 -4.49
CA THR A 90 -8.93 -6.17 -4.69
C THR A 90 -10.20 -5.43 -5.07
N SER A 91 -10.21 -4.10 -4.97
CA SER A 91 -11.38 -3.30 -5.31
C SER A 91 -11.32 -2.78 -6.74
N ARG A 92 -12.48 -2.56 -7.35
CA ARG A 92 -12.65 -1.97 -8.69
C ARG A 92 -13.13 -0.51 -8.66
N ASP A 93 -13.10 0.10 -7.49
CA ASP A 93 -13.43 1.51 -7.27
C ASP A 93 -12.14 2.34 -7.08
N GLU A 94 -12.31 3.59 -6.68
CA GLU A 94 -11.23 4.56 -6.46
C GLU A 94 -10.21 4.07 -5.41
N VAL A 95 -10.62 3.20 -4.46
CA VAL A 95 -9.69 2.59 -3.50
C VAL A 95 -8.77 1.57 -4.18
N GLY A 96 -9.31 0.83 -5.16
CA GLY A 96 -8.54 -0.10 -5.99
C GLY A 96 -7.58 0.60 -6.95
N GLU A 97 -8.03 1.71 -7.54
CA GLU A 97 -7.17 2.57 -8.36
C GLU A 97 -6.01 3.15 -7.54
N LEU A 98 -6.30 3.66 -6.33
CA LEU A 98 -5.28 4.13 -5.41
C LEU A 98 -4.31 3.01 -5.01
N ALA A 99 -4.80 1.79 -4.76
CA ALA A 99 -3.94 0.64 -4.46
C ALA A 99 -2.99 0.31 -5.62
N THR A 100 -3.50 0.42 -6.85
CA THR A 100 -2.71 0.18 -8.06
C THR A 100 -1.63 1.26 -8.20
N ALA A 101 -2.00 2.53 -8.10
CA ALA A 101 -1.06 3.65 -8.14
C ALA A 101 0.01 3.57 -7.02
N PHE A 102 -0.39 3.18 -5.81
CA PHE A 102 0.52 2.96 -4.69
C PHE A 102 1.55 1.88 -5.00
N ASN A 103 1.11 0.74 -5.55
CA ASN A 103 2.01 -0.37 -5.90
C ASN A 103 2.98 0.01 -7.03
N THR A 104 2.54 0.80 -8.02
CA THR A 104 3.43 1.33 -9.06
C THR A 104 4.52 2.20 -8.44
N MET A 105 4.16 3.18 -7.62
CA MET A 105 5.12 4.02 -6.90
C MET A 105 6.10 3.20 -6.04
N ALA A 106 5.61 2.16 -5.35
CA ALA A 106 6.47 1.28 -4.56
C ALA A 106 7.48 0.51 -5.44
N SER A 107 7.05 0.05 -6.61
CA SER A 107 7.91 -0.61 -7.60
C SER A 107 8.98 0.33 -8.15
N ASP A 108 8.62 1.56 -8.48
CA ASP A 108 9.54 2.55 -9.01
C ASP A 108 10.62 2.91 -7.97
N LEU A 109 10.21 3.05 -6.70
CA LEU A 109 11.13 3.33 -5.60
C LEU A 109 12.09 2.17 -5.33
N GLU A 110 11.59 0.93 -5.38
CA GLU A 110 12.43 -0.26 -5.26
C GLU A 110 13.47 -0.34 -6.38
N ALA A 111 13.08 -0.06 -7.62
CA ALA A 111 13.97 -0.03 -8.77
C ALA A 111 15.04 1.06 -8.65
N ALA A 112 14.65 2.28 -8.24
CA ALA A 112 15.58 3.38 -8.03
C ALA A 112 16.61 3.07 -6.93
N GLU A 113 16.17 2.43 -5.84
CA GLU A 113 17.07 2.04 -4.76
C GLU A 113 18.04 0.93 -5.18
N LYS A 114 17.59 -0.03 -5.99
CA LYS A 114 18.47 -1.06 -6.55
C LYS A 114 19.55 -0.44 -7.44
N TYR A 115 19.15 0.46 -8.34
CA TYR A 115 20.07 1.18 -9.22
C TYR A 115 21.12 1.97 -8.43
N ARG A 116 20.69 2.67 -7.36
CA ARG A 116 21.59 3.40 -6.47
C ARG A 116 22.66 2.48 -5.84
N ARG A 117 22.27 1.30 -5.37
CA ARG A 117 23.22 0.33 -4.77
C ARG A 117 24.20 -0.24 -5.80
N GLU A 118 23.72 -0.57 -6.98
CA GLU A 118 24.57 -1.06 -8.08
C GLU A 118 25.59 0.00 -8.50
N LEU A 119 25.17 1.26 -8.63
CA LEU A 119 26.07 2.36 -8.94
C LEU A 119 27.17 2.53 -7.89
N ILE A 120 26.80 2.54 -6.60
CA ILE A 120 27.77 2.65 -5.51
C ILE A 120 28.76 1.48 -5.54
N GLY A 121 28.29 0.25 -5.81
CA GLY A 121 29.13 -0.94 -5.93
C GLY A 121 30.13 -0.83 -7.08
N ASN A 122 29.62 -0.48 -8.27
CA ASN A 122 30.44 -0.37 -9.48
C ASN A 122 31.50 0.72 -9.35
N VAL A 123 31.11 1.92 -8.89
CA VAL A 123 32.05 3.02 -8.67
C VAL A 123 33.12 2.63 -7.64
N SER A 124 32.74 1.95 -6.55
CA SER A 124 33.71 1.49 -5.55
C SER A 124 34.71 0.48 -6.11
N HIS A 125 34.27 -0.42 -7.00
CA HIS A 125 35.15 -1.37 -7.67
C HIS A 125 36.07 -0.70 -8.68
N GLU A 126 35.54 0.20 -9.50
CA GLU A 126 36.34 0.91 -10.52
C GLU A 126 37.37 1.84 -9.90
N LEU A 127 37.10 2.43 -8.72
CA LEU A 127 38.07 3.27 -8.01
C LEU A 127 39.13 2.48 -7.23
N LYS A 128 38.83 1.26 -6.78
CA LYS A 128 39.77 0.44 -6.02
C LYS A 128 41.02 0.10 -6.81
N THR A 129 40.87 -0.25 -8.09
CA THR A 129 41.96 -0.61 -9.01
C THR A 129 42.98 0.52 -9.23
N PRO A 130 42.59 1.75 -9.65
CA PRO A 130 43.53 2.84 -9.84
C PRO A 130 44.16 3.31 -8.53
N ILE A 131 43.43 3.29 -7.40
CA ILE A 131 44.00 3.63 -6.09
C ILE A 131 45.07 2.62 -5.67
N ALA A 132 44.84 1.33 -5.90
CA ALA A 132 45.84 0.29 -5.63
C ALA A 132 47.09 0.47 -6.50
N ALA A 133 46.93 0.85 -7.77
CA ALA A 133 48.04 1.15 -8.67
C ALA A 133 48.86 2.36 -8.19
N LEU A 134 48.19 3.48 -7.84
CA LEU A 134 48.87 4.66 -7.29
C LEU A 134 49.61 4.35 -6.00
N ARG A 135 49.02 3.52 -5.12
CA ARG A 135 49.67 3.09 -3.89
C ARG A 135 50.92 2.24 -4.16
N ALA A 136 50.87 1.32 -5.12
CA ALA A 136 52.02 0.52 -5.50
C ALA A 136 53.17 1.38 -6.07
N VAL A 137 52.85 2.43 -6.84
CA VAL A 137 53.86 3.40 -7.31
C VAL A 137 54.50 4.13 -6.13
N LEU A 138 53.69 4.61 -5.18
CA LEU A 138 54.22 5.30 -3.98
C LEU A 138 55.07 4.37 -3.11
N GLU A 139 54.69 3.11 -2.93
CA GLU A 139 55.48 2.11 -2.19
C GLU A 139 56.84 1.85 -2.88
N ASN A 140 56.88 1.69 -4.21
CA ASN A 140 58.14 1.56 -4.96
C ASN A 140 59.06 2.78 -4.85
N MET A 141 58.51 3.99 -4.76
CA MET A 141 59.30 5.21 -4.56
C MET A 141 59.86 5.28 -3.13
N VAL A 142 59.08 4.88 -2.13
CA VAL A 142 59.52 4.84 -0.72
C VAL A 142 60.59 3.78 -0.51
N ASP A 143 60.46 2.61 -1.14
CA ASP A 143 61.42 1.51 -1.02
C ASP A 143 62.72 1.74 -1.81
N GLY A 144 62.85 2.88 -2.53
CA GLY A 144 64.05 3.24 -3.27
C GLY A 144 64.31 2.38 -4.52
N VAL A 145 63.31 1.63 -4.97
CA VAL A 145 63.39 0.77 -6.17
C VAL A 145 63.33 1.61 -7.47
N THR A 146 62.93 2.88 -7.35
CA THR A 146 62.90 3.87 -8.45
C THR A 146 63.74 5.08 -8.05
N GLU A 147 64.83 5.37 -8.75
CA GLU A 147 65.58 6.61 -8.56
C GLU A 147 64.75 7.80 -9.11
N PRO A 148 64.67 8.95 -8.41
CA PRO A 148 64.01 10.13 -8.93
C PRO A 148 64.75 10.62 -10.18
N ASP A 149 64.05 10.67 -11.31
CA ASP A 149 64.55 11.27 -12.54
C ASP A 149 64.87 12.75 -12.28
N PRO A 150 66.13 13.19 -12.35
CA PRO A 150 66.49 14.58 -12.13
C PRO A 150 66.06 15.37 -13.36
N ALA A 151 64.92 16.05 -13.22
CA ALA A 151 64.48 17.09 -14.15
C ALA A 151 65.54 18.20 -14.32
#